data_AF-A0A3C0FRN5-F1
#
_entry.id   AF-A0A3C0FRN5-F1
#
_cell.length_a   1.000
_cell.length_b   1.000
_cell.length_c   1.000
_cell.angle_alpha   90.00
_cell.angle_beta   90.00
_cell.angle_gamma   90.00
#
_symmetry.space_group_name_H-M   'P 1'
#
loop_
_entity.id
_entity.type
_entity.pdbx_description
1 polymer ?
#
loop_
_entity_poly.entity_id
_entity_poly.type
_entity_poly.pdbx_seq_one_letter_code
_entity_poly.pdbx_strand_id
1 'polypeptide(L)'
;CSAVFTEGRLRAAKEGWELIEGTATWAEPGGLVNRATYEQLRDEVLGQLRAAMPVDGVILGLHGAMVAQDYLDCEGDLLARIRDLVGPNVVIGTSFDPHSHLTQKRIDSADIIVAFKEFPHTDFVETGRSVVDLVLRTLRGEIKPAKAVFDCHMIEVLPTSREPMRSFIDRAKDMEGTGDILSVSFIHGFMAGDVPDLGAKVIVTTNNNPAEAKQIARNLGVELFGFRGATRPTFLKPEIALDQALASDAKPIVLTDVWDNPGGGVPGDSTILLRTVIERGLNDYAFGTLWDPMAVRTCFSAGEGAVLPLRFGGKTGAHAGAPIDAEVRVKALKRDAWQYFGESIVPLG
;
A
#
# COMPACT_ATOMS: atom_id res chain seq x y z
N CYS A 1 7.35 -0.26 1.23
CA CYS A 1 7.81 -1.08 2.39
C CYS A 1 9.31 -1.43 2.38
N SER A 2 10.14 -0.87 1.49
CA SER A 2 11.57 -1.25 1.36
C SER A 2 12.52 -0.60 2.38
N ALA A 3 12.03 0.30 3.24
CA ALA A 3 12.86 1.04 4.20
C ALA A 3 13.62 0.14 5.19
N VAL A 4 13.18 -1.11 5.40
CA VAL A 4 13.90 -2.09 6.22
C VAL A 4 15.30 -2.41 5.67
N PHE A 5 15.52 -2.34 4.35
CA PHE A 5 16.83 -2.55 3.75
C PHE A 5 17.77 -1.39 4.07
N THR A 6 17.32 -0.15 3.85
CA THR A 6 18.12 1.04 4.13
C THR A 6 18.44 1.16 5.62
N GLU A 7 17.45 0.94 6.48
CA GLU A 7 17.65 0.96 7.94
C GLU A 7 18.52 -0.22 8.41
N GLY A 8 18.36 -1.41 7.82
CA GLY A 8 19.22 -2.56 8.06
C GLY A 8 20.69 -2.26 7.76
N ARG A 9 21.00 -1.72 6.58
CA ARG A 9 22.36 -1.31 6.20
C ARG A 9 22.96 -0.29 7.17
N LEU A 10 22.19 0.73 7.54
CA LEU A 10 22.62 1.77 8.46
C LEU A 10 22.96 1.20 9.84
N ARG A 11 22.07 0.33 10.37
CA ARG A 11 22.25 -0.30 11.69
C ARG A 11 23.41 -1.31 11.66
N ALA A 12 23.59 -2.09 10.61
CA ALA A 12 24.70 -3.04 10.45
C ALA A 12 26.05 -2.32 10.47
N ALA A 13 26.20 -1.24 9.70
CA ALA A 13 27.41 -0.44 9.66
C ALA A 13 27.77 0.20 11.03
N LYS A 14 26.75 0.52 11.84
CA LYS A 14 26.94 1.16 13.15
C LYS A 14 27.19 0.17 14.29
N GLU A 15 26.53 -0.99 14.26
CA GLU A 15 26.44 -1.92 15.39
C GLU A 15 27.19 -3.23 15.17
N GLY A 16 27.76 -3.46 13.98
CA GLY A 16 28.72 -4.53 13.71
C GLY A 16 28.10 -5.94 13.62
N TRP A 17 26.82 -6.05 13.29
CA TRP A 17 26.17 -7.33 13.00
C TRP A 17 26.26 -7.68 11.51
N GLU A 18 26.23 -8.97 11.20
CA GLU A 18 26.28 -9.48 9.83
C GLU A 18 24.92 -9.32 9.15
N LEU A 19 24.86 -8.49 8.11
CA LEU A 19 23.67 -8.30 7.30
C LEU A 19 23.77 -9.14 6.02
N ILE A 20 22.83 -10.07 5.86
CA ILE A 20 22.63 -10.81 4.63
C ILE A 20 21.37 -10.26 3.95
N GLU A 21 21.54 -9.67 2.77
CA GLU A 21 20.42 -9.09 2.01
C GLU A 21 19.86 -10.09 1.00
N GLY A 22 18.54 -10.25 1.02
CA GLY A 22 17.80 -11.01 0.00
C GLY A 22 17.25 -10.10 -1.11
N THR A 23 16.54 -10.72 -2.04
CA THR A 23 15.86 -10.03 -3.13
C THR A 23 14.74 -9.12 -2.61
N ALA A 24 14.68 -7.91 -3.17
CA ALA A 24 13.55 -6.99 -3.03
C ALA A 24 12.91 -6.78 -4.39
N THR A 25 11.61 -6.99 -4.49
CA THR A 25 10.84 -6.75 -5.72
C THR A 25 9.76 -5.71 -5.49
N TRP A 26 9.43 -4.97 -6.54
CA TRP A 26 8.37 -3.97 -6.53
C TRP A 26 7.63 -3.99 -7.87
N ALA A 27 6.34 -3.71 -7.82
CA ALA A 27 5.48 -3.50 -8.96
C ALA A 27 4.41 -2.46 -8.57
N GLU A 28 3.87 -1.76 -9.57
CA GLU A 28 2.70 -0.89 -9.36
C GLU A 28 1.48 -1.72 -8.92
N PRO A 29 0.59 -1.16 -8.08
CA PRO A 29 -0.65 -1.83 -7.72
C PRO A 29 -1.47 -2.19 -8.96
N GLY A 30 -2.10 -3.37 -8.93
CA GLY A 30 -2.88 -3.85 -10.07
C GLY A 30 -3.65 -5.12 -9.74
N GLY A 31 -3.99 -5.87 -10.79
CA GLY A 31 -4.69 -7.14 -10.67
C GLY A 31 -3.84 -8.25 -10.05
N LEU A 32 -4.39 -9.47 -10.06
CA LEU A 32 -3.74 -10.65 -9.51
C LEU A 32 -2.35 -10.88 -10.11
N VAL A 33 -1.36 -11.12 -9.26
CA VAL A 33 -0.07 -11.62 -9.70
C VAL A 33 -0.26 -13.02 -10.27
N ASN A 34 0.32 -13.30 -11.44
CA ASN A 34 0.26 -14.65 -11.99
C ASN A 34 0.98 -15.64 -11.06
N ARG A 35 0.48 -16.88 -10.97
CA ARG A 35 0.98 -17.87 -10.00
C ARG A 35 2.48 -18.12 -10.14
N ALA A 36 2.96 -18.32 -11.36
CA ALA A 36 4.35 -18.68 -11.63
C ALA A 36 5.32 -17.58 -11.17
N THR A 37 5.00 -16.31 -11.42
CA THR A 37 5.81 -15.17 -10.95
C THR A 37 5.85 -15.12 -9.42
N TYR A 38 4.71 -15.29 -8.75
CA TYR A 38 4.70 -15.30 -7.29
C TYR A 38 5.54 -16.46 -6.73
N GLU A 39 5.32 -17.69 -7.21
CA GLU A 39 6.04 -18.88 -6.73
C GLU A 39 7.55 -18.75 -6.98
N GLN A 40 7.96 -18.26 -8.16
CA GLN A 40 9.37 -18.03 -8.48
C GLN A 40 10.02 -17.03 -7.52
N LEU A 41 9.39 -15.88 -7.28
CA LEU A 41 9.93 -14.84 -6.38
C LEU A 41 9.96 -15.31 -4.93
N ARG A 42 8.90 -16.00 -4.48
CA ARG A 42 8.85 -16.63 -3.15
C ARG A 42 9.99 -17.62 -2.97
N ASP A 43 10.17 -18.53 -3.92
CA ASP A 43 11.16 -19.59 -3.84
C ASP A 43 12.59 -19.05 -3.96
N GLU A 44 12.80 -17.95 -4.68
CA GLU A 44 14.07 -17.20 -4.70
C GLU A 44 14.41 -16.66 -3.31
N VAL A 45 13.49 -15.95 -2.65
CA VAL A 45 13.69 -15.43 -1.29
C VAL A 45 13.94 -16.56 -0.28
N LEU A 46 13.18 -17.65 -0.36
CA LEU A 46 13.38 -18.81 0.51
C LEU A 46 14.72 -19.53 0.24
N GLY A 47 15.16 -19.59 -1.01
CA GLY A 47 16.45 -20.14 -1.41
C GLY A 47 17.62 -19.33 -0.87
N GLN A 48 17.53 -18.00 -0.94
CA GLN A 48 18.52 -17.08 -0.37
C GLN A 48 18.59 -17.19 1.15
N LEU A 49 17.44 -17.22 1.83
CA LEU A 49 17.41 -17.44 3.28
C LEU A 49 18.04 -18.78 3.66
N ARG A 50 17.75 -19.86 2.91
CA ARG A 50 18.36 -21.17 3.15
C ARG A 50 19.88 -21.15 3.01
N ALA A 51 20.40 -20.43 2.02
CA ALA A 51 21.85 -20.28 1.82
C ALA A 51 22.51 -19.41 2.90
N ALA A 52 21.74 -18.50 3.51
CA ALA A 52 22.17 -17.61 4.59
C ALA A 52 22.18 -18.28 5.97
N MET A 53 21.52 -19.43 6.14
CA MET A 53 21.40 -20.09 7.44
C MET A 53 22.77 -20.55 8.00
N PRO A 54 22.97 -20.50 9.33
CA PRO A 54 22.01 -20.04 10.35
C PRO A 54 21.88 -18.51 10.42
N VAL A 55 20.69 -18.02 10.78
CA VAL A 55 20.43 -16.60 11.06
C VAL A 55 19.78 -16.42 12.43
N ASP A 56 20.04 -15.29 13.09
CA ASP A 56 19.44 -14.98 14.40
C ASP A 56 18.06 -14.32 14.27
N GLY A 57 17.84 -13.56 13.18
CA GLY A 57 16.57 -12.91 12.89
C GLY A 57 16.34 -12.67 11.40
N VAL A 58 15.08 -12.49 11.03
CA VAL A 58 14.63 -12.18 9.67
C VAL A 58 13.75 -10.93 9.71
N ILE A 59 14.05 -9.96 8.85
CA ILE A 59 13.31 -8.70 8.74
C ILE A 59 12.76 -8.58 7.33
N LEU A 60 11.45 -8.42 7.19
CA LEU A 60 10.79 -8.27 5.89
C LEU A 60 10.06 -6.93 5.78
N GLY A 61 10.08 -6.38 4.57
CA GLY A 61 9.28 -5.22 4.20
C GLY A 61 8.22 -5.63 3.20
N LEU A 62 7.00 -5.88 3.67
CA LEU A 62 5.93 -6.44 2.85
C LEU A 62 4.80 -5.43 2.68
N HIS A 63 4.07 -5.46 1.56
CA HIS A 63 2.87 -4.60 1.43
C HIS A 63 1.75 -5.11 2.33
N GLY A 64 1.41 -6.40 2.19
CA GLY A 64 0.36 -7.04 2.97
C GLY A 64 -0.97 -7.22 2.24
N ALA A 65 -1.10 -6.76 1.00
CA ALA A 65 -2.30 -6.99 0.17
C ALA A 65 -1.97 -7.66 -1.17
N MET A 66 -0.81 -8.32 -1.28
CA MET A 66 -0.50 -9.07 -2.49
C MET A 66 -1.40 -10.30 -2.59
N VAL A 67 -2.14 -10.38 -3.70
CA VAL A 67 -2.93 -11.55 -4.09
C VAL A 67 -2.35 -12.10 -5.39
N ALA A 68 -2.13 -13.40 -5.44
CA ALA A 68 -1.75 -14.10 -6.64
C ALA A 68 -2.81 -15.12 -7.01
N GLN A 69 -2.77 -15.61 -8.25
CA GLN A 69 -3.65 -16.69 -8.70
C GLN A 69 -3.54 -17.90 -7.76
N ASP A 70 -4.64 -18.22 -7.07
CA ASP A 70 -4.77 -19.32 -6.10
C ASP A 70 -4.02 -19.10 -4.77
N TYR A 71 -3.58 -17.87 -4.51
CA TYR A 71 -2.97 -17.43 -3.25
C TYR A 71 -3.63 -16.15 -2.76
N LEU A 72 -4.62 -16.29 -1.86
CA LEU A 72 -5.32 -15.15 -1.23
C LEU A 72 -4.49 -14.44 -0.15
N ASP A 73 -3.42 -15.10 0.32
CA ASP A 73 -2.55 -14.61 1.39
C ASP A 73 -1.09 -14.91 1.06
N CYS A 74 -0.50 -14.10 0.16
CA CYS A 74 0.86 -14.30 -0.30
C CYS A 74 1.90 -14.05 0.80
N GLU A 75 1.72 -12.99 1.59
CA GLU A 75 2.63 -12.68 2.70
C GLU A 75 2.54 -13.73 3.81
N GLY A 76 1.37 -14.29 4.08
CA GLY A 76 1.22 -15.39 5.03
C GLY A 76 1.83 -16.70 4.52
N ASP A 77 1.70 -17.05 3.23
CA ASP A 77 2.42 -18.19 2.64
C ASP A 77 3.93 -18.03 2.76
N LEU A 78 4.46 -16.83 2.46
CA LEU A 78 5.89 -16.54 2.61
C LEU A 78 6.34 -16.61 4.08
N LEU A 79 5.64 -15.92 4.99
CA LEU A 79 6.01 -15.87 6.41
C LEU A 79 5.95 -17.24 7.07
N ALA A 80 4.93 -18.05 6.76
CA ALA A 80 4.82 -19.41 7.31
C ALA A 80 5.98 -20.30 6.85
N ARG A 81 6.36 -20.24 5.56
CA ARG A 81 7.50 -21.00 5.04
C ARG A 81 8.83 -20.53 5.61
N ILE A 82 9.00 -19.22 5.82
CA ILE A 82 10.17 -18.67 6.53
C ILE A 82 10.21 -19.24 7.94
N ARG A 83 9.11 -19.18 8.69
CA ARG A 83 9.01 -19.73 10.05
C ARG A 83 9.36 -21.21 10.10
N ASP A 84 8.84 -22.02 9.17
CA ASP A 84 9.16 -23.44 9.06
C ASP A 84 10.66 -23.69 8.78
N LEU A 85 11.29 -22.81 7.99
CA LEU A 85 12.70 -22.92 7.63
C LEU A 85 13.65 -22.55 8.77
N VAL A 86 13.37 -21.44 9.47
CA VAL A 86 14.27 -20.89 10.51
C VAL A 86 13.99 -21.46 11.90
N GLY A 87 12.82 -22.05 12.10
CA GLY A 87 12.38 -22.62 13.38
C GLY A 87 11.79 -21.58 14.34
N PRO A 88 11.36 -22.02 15.54
CA PRO A 88 10.58 -21.19 16.46
C PRO A 88 11.42 -20.16 17.24
N ASN A 89 12.75 -20.28 17.24
CA ASN A 89 13.63 -19.46 18.08
C ASN A 89 14.19 -18.22 17.35
N VAL A 90 14.16 -18.21 16.01
CA VAL A 90 14.62 -17.08 15.20
C VAL A 90 13.57 -15.99 15.21
N VAL A 91 13.97 -14.74 15.45
CA VAL A 91 13.02 -13.61 15.52
C VAL A 91 12.61 -13.18 14.13
N ILE A 92 11.30 -13.12 13.85
CA ILE A 92 10.76 -12.63 12.57
C ILE A 92 10.03 -11.31 12.78
N GLY A 93 10.53 -10.24 12.16
CA GLY A 93 9.87 -8.93 12.11
C GLY A 93 9.40 -8.59 10.70
N THR A 94 8.22 -7.98 10.59
CA THR A 94 7.72 -7.48 9.30
C THR A 94 7.09 -6.11 9.42
N SER A 95 7.33 -5.25 8.42
CA SER A 95 6.51 -4.06 8.21
C SER A 95 5.38 -4.35 7.21
N PHE A 96 4.26 -3.65 7.37
CA PHE A 96 3.13 -3.67 6.44
C PHE A 96 2.64 -2.27 6.07
N ASP A 97 2.01 -2.17 4.89
CA ASP A 97 1.09 -1.08 4.59
C ASP A 97 -0.22 -1.28 5.39
N PRO A 98 -0.90 -0.21 5.86
CA PRO A 98 -2.20 -0.35 6.51
C PRO A 98 -3.27 -0.91 5.57
N HIS A 99 -3.15 -0.72 4.25
CA HIS A 99 -3.96 -1.40 3.24
C HIS A 99 -3.47 -2.85 3.05
N SER A 100 -3.55 -3.63 4.12
CA SER A 100 -3.13 -5.03 4.21
C SER A 100 -4.28 -5.92 4.66
N HIS A 101 -4.20 -7.21 4.37
CA HIS A 101 -5.14 -8.22 4.85
C HIS A 101 -4.44 -9.07 5.92
N LEU A 102 -4.76 -8.82 7.18
CA LEU A 102 -4.04 -9.44 8.29
C LEU A 102 -4.67 -10.77 8.68
N THR A 103 -4.12 -11.85 8.12
CA THR A 103 -4.55 -13.23 8.42
C THR A 103 -3.95 -13.74 9.73
N GLN A 104 -4.62 -14.71 10.37
CA GLN A 104 -4.08 -15.38 11.56
C GLN A 104 -2.72 -16.05 11.27
N LYS A 105 -2.52 -16.58 10.06
CA LYS A 105 -1.25 -17.19 9.64
C LYS A 105 -0.07 -16.22 9.76
N ARG A 106 -0.26 -14.94 9.42
CA ARG A 106 0.78 -13.91 9.57
C ARG A 106 1.07 -13.61 11.04
N ILE A 107 0.02 -13.54 11.88
CA ILE A 107 0.15 -13.37 13.33
C ILE A 107 0.95 -14.50 13.95
N ASP A 108 0.69 -15.74 13.54
CA ASP A 108 1.39 -16.90 14.12
C ASP A 108 2.84 -16.99 13.64
N SER A 109 3.14 -16.48 12.45
CA SER A 109 4.46 -16.62 11.83
C SER A 109 5.46 -15.51 12.22
N ALA A 110 5.02 -14.27 12.42
CA ALA A 110 5.87 -13.13 12.76
C ALA A 110 5.82 -12.77 14.25
N ASP A 111 6.97 -12.55 14.88
CA ASP A 111 7.07 -12.14 16.29
C ASP A 111 6.72 -10.66 16.47
N ILE A 112 7.14 -9.83 15.51
CA ILE A 112 6.93 -8.37 15.49
C ILE A 112 6.26 -7.99 14.18
N ILE A 113 5.17 -7.22 14.29
CA ILE A 113 4.46 -6.65 13.15
C ILE A 113 4.23 -5.16 13.42
N VAL A 114 4.69 -4.30 12.51
CA VAL A 114 4.44 -2.86 12.57
C VAL A 114 3.87 -2.41 11.23
N ALA A 115 2.71 -1.75 11.24
CA ALA A 115 2.12 -1.17 10.04
C ALA A 115 2.37 0.35 9.99
N PHE A 116 2.34 0.92 8.78
CA PHE A 116 2.31 2.38 8.64
C PHE A 116 1.08 2.93 9.37
N LYS A 117 1.23 4.10 9.97
CA LYS A 117 0.16 4.77 10.71
C LYS A 117 -0.43 5.94 9.92
N GLU A 118 0.21 6.38 8.83
CA GLU A 118 -0.27 7.48 8.02
C GLU A 118 -0.92 7.04 6.70
N PHE A 119 -2.02 7.68 6.34
CA PHE A 119 -2.71 7.64 5.05
C PHE A 119 -3.08 9.08 4.66
N PRO A 120 -2.29 9.74 3.79
CA PRO A 120 -1.24 9.19 2.91
C PRO A 120 0.03 8.69 3.62
N HIS A 121 0.74 7.73 3.01
CA HIS A 121 1.88 7.02 3.60
C HIS A 121 3.14 7.87 3.66
N THR A 122 3.24 8.74 4.67
CA THR A 122 4.44 9.58 4.89
C THR A 122 5.41 8.99 5.89
N ASP A 123 5.08 7.87 6.56
CA ASP A 123 5.82 7.31 7.70
C ASP A 123 6.41 5.92 7.45
N PHE A 124 6.63 5.55 6.18
CA PHE A 124 7.15 4.22 5.82
C PHE A 124 8.62 4.02 6.25
N VAL A 125 9.41 5.10 6.36
CA VAL A 125 10.81 5.03 6.84
C VAL A 125 10.83 4.81 8.35
N GLU A 126 10.01 5.56 9.09
CA GLU A 126 9.81 5.44 10.52
C GLU A 126 9.32 4.04 10.90
N THR A 127 8.41 3.48 10.11
CA THR A 127 7.95 2.09 10.29
C THR A 127 9.07 1.09 10.05
N GLY A 128 9.85 1.25 8.96
CA GLY A 128 11.01 0.41 8.69
C GLY A 128 12.01 0.44 9.85
N ARG A 129 12.31 1.63 10.38
CA ARG A 129 13.18 1.81 11.55
C ARG A 129 12.61 1.15 12.79
N SER A 130 11.32 1.29 13.04
CA SER A 130 10.63 0.68 14.20
C SER A 130 10.75 -0.84 14.19
N VAL A 131 10.46 -1.50 13.05
CA VAL A 131 10.59 -2.97 12.95
C VAL A 131 12.03 -3.41 13.18
N VAL A 132 13.01 -2.76 12.54
CA VAL A 132 14.43 -3.10 12.69
C VAL A 132 14.86 -2.93 14.15
N ASP A 133 14.45 -1.84 14.81
CA ASP A 133 14.78 -1.58 16.21
C ASP A 133 14.20 -2.65 17.14
N LEU A 134 12.90 -2.95 17.03
CA LEU A 134 12.25 -3.95 17.87
C LEU A 134 12.86 -5.34 17.69
N VAL A 135 13.21 -5.73 16.45
CA VAL A 135 13.89 -7.01 16.20
C VAL A 135 15.25 -7.03 16.89
N LEU A 136 16.09 -6.00 16.70
CA LEU A 136 17.43 -5.95 17.29
C LEU A 136 17.39 -5.94 18.83
N ARG A 137 16.45 -5.20 19.43
CA ARG A 137 16.24 -5.20 20.90
C ARG A 137 15.80 -6.57 21.41
N THR A 138 14.99 -7.29 20.63
CA THR A 138 14.58 -8.66 20.97
C THR A 138 15.76 -9.63 20.91
N LEU A 139 16.60 -9.55 19.87
CA LEU A 139 17.80 -10.37 19.72
C LEU A 139 18.82 -10.16 20.86
N ARG A 140 18.87 -8.94 21.42
CA ARG A 140 19.70 -8.61 22.59
C ARG A 140 19.09 -9.05 23.93
N GLY A 141 17.86 -9.56 23.92
CA GLY A 141 17.13 -9.90 25.14
C GLY A 141 16.67 -8.69 25.96
N GLU A 142 16.66 -7.49 25.37
CA GLU A 142 16.23 -6.25 26.04
C GLU A 142 14.70 -6.18 26.17
N ILE A 143 13.99 -6.81 25.24
CA ILE A 143 12.53 -6.90 25.20
C ILE A 143 12.08 -8.32 24.83
N LYS A 144 10.85 -8.66 25.20
CA LYS A 144 10.19 -9.91 24.83
C LYS A 144 8.81 -9.58 24.26
N PRO A 145 8.68 -9.36 22.94
CA PRO A 145 7.43 -8.93 22.33
C PRO A 145 6.27 -9.89 22.61
N ALA A 146 5.13 -9.34 23.01
CA ALA A 146 3.86 -10.03 23.13
C ALA A 146 2.80 -9.23 22.36
N LYS A 147 2.19 -9.85 21.34
CA LYS A 147 1.25 -9.16 20.45
C LYS A 147 -0.19 -9.65 20.64
N ALA A 148 -1.14 -8.74 20.44
CA ALA A 148 -2.57 -9.04 20.39
C ALA A 148 -3.22 -8.30 19.24
N VAL A 149 -4.27 -8.90 18.69
CA VAL A 149 -5.06 -8.34 17.59
C VAL A 149 -6.51 -8.19 18.02
N PHE A 150 -7.12 -7.08 17.63
CA PHE A 150 -8.58 -6.91 17.68
C PHE A 150 -9.11 -6.72 16.26
N ASP A 151 -10.08 -7.54 15.88
CA ASP A 151 -10.78 -7.43 14.61
C ASP A 151 -11.99 -6.51 14.77
N CYS A 152 -12.01 -5.41 14.00
CA CYS A 152 -13.12 -4.47 14.05
C CYS A 152 -14.33 -4.95 13.24
N HIS A 153 -14.17 -5.98 12.39
CA HIS A 153 -15.22 -6.50 11.51
C HIS A 153 -15.93 -5.39 10.70
N MET A 154 -15.15 -4.46 10.14
CA MET A 154 -15.68 -3.37 9.33
C MET A 154 -14.79 -3.07 8.12
N ILE A 155 -15.41 -2.49 7.10
CA ILE A 155 -14.75 -1.91 5.93
C ILE A 155 -15.07 -0.42 5.92
N GLU A 156 -14.04 0.43 5.90
CA GLU A 156 -14.20 1.88 5.96
C GLU A 156 -12.99 2.58 5.31
N VAL A 157 -13.18 3.80 4.81
CA VAL A 157 -12.08 4.67 4.36
C VAL A 157 -11.59 5.48 5.56
N LEU A 158 -10.34 5.25 5.97
CA LEU A 158 -9.76 5.78 7.22
C LEU A 158 -8.61 6.77 6.95
N PRO A 159 -8.87 7.94 6.33
CA PRO A 159 -7.83 8.94 6.06
C PRO A 159 -7.30 9.51 7.37
N THR A 160 -6.01 9.37 7.64
CA THR A 160 -5.40 9.79 8.92
C THR A 160 -5.08 11.28 8.95
N SER A 161 -5.13 11.94 7.80
CA SER A 161 -4.83 13.37 7.67
C SER A 161 -5.93 14.31 8.19
N ARG A 162 -7.03 13.79 8.76
CA ARG A 162 -8.20 14.57 9.18
C ARG A 162 -8.94 13.93 10.35
N GLU A 163 -9.74 14.70 11.06
CA GLU A 163 -10.60 14.20 12.13
C GLU A 163 -11.69 13.25 11.62
N PRO A 164 -12.11 12.25 12.41
CA PRO A 164 -11.62 11.91 13.77
C PRO A 164 -10.32 11.09 13.79
N MET A 165 -9.84 10.61 12.64
CA MET A 165 -8.68 9.72 12.55
C MET A 165 -7.37 10.40 12.96
N ARG A 166 -7.22 11.70 12.70
CA ARG A 166 -6.00 12.45 13.02
C ARG A 166 -5.68 12.37 14.51
N SER A 167 -6.59 12.87 15.35
CA SER A 167 -6.45 12.80 16.81
C SER A 167 -6.34 11.37 17.33
N PHE A 168 -7.01 10.40 16.68
CA PHE A 168 -6.89 8.98 17.05
C PHE A 168 -5.48 8.42 16.81
N ILE A 169 -4.88 8.68 15.64
CA ILE A 169 -3.53 8.22 15.30
C ILE A 169 -2.47 8.93 16.14
N ASP A 170 -2.63 10.22 16.41
CA ASP A 170 -1.68 10.97 17.23
C ASP A 170 -1.61 10.40 18.65
N ARG A 171 -2.76 10.12 19.26
CA ARG A 171 -2.80 9.42 20.56
C ARG A 171 -2.18 8.03 20.50
N ALA A 172 -2.43 7.27 19.44
CA ALA A 172 -1.85 5.94 19.28
C ALA A 172 -0.32 5.97 19.16
N LYS A 173 0.23 7.00 18.51
CA LYS A 173 1.68 7.25 18.45
C LYS A 173 2.24 7.62 19.82
N ASP A 174 1.56 8.50 20.57
CA ASP A 174 1.98 8.91 21.91
C ASP A 174 1.99 7.76 22.93
N MET A 175 1.23 6.69 22.67
CA MET A 175 1.24 5.48 23.50
C MET A 175 2.53 4.65 23.32
N GLU A 176 3.17 4.68 22.15
CA GLU A 176 4.37 3.88 21.90
C GLU A 176 5.54 4.36 22.78
N GLY A 177 6.22 3.42 23.45
CA GLY A 177 7.31 3.73 24.39
C GLY A 177 6.84 4.14 25.79
N THR A 178 5.53 4.17 26.05
CA THR A 178 4.98 4.36 27.40
C THR A 178 4.67 3.01 28.06
N GLY A 179 5.13 2.83 29.31
CA GLY A 179 4.97 1.54 30.02
C GLY A 179 5.58 0.38 29.24
N ASP A 180 4.82 -0.70 29.05
CA ASP A 180 5.25 -1.87 28.28
C ASP A 180 4.89 -1.76 26.78
N ILE A 181 4.29 -0.67 26.29
CA ILE A 181 3.80 -0.57 24.91
C ILE A 181 4.98 -0.37 23.94
N LEU A 182 5.22 -1.37 23.09
CA LEU A 182 6.29 -1.33 22.09
C LEU A 182 5.81 -0.79 20.75
N SER A 183 4.62 -1.19 20.31
CA SER A 183 4.02 -0.66 19.09
C SER A 183 2.50 -0.78 19.07
N VAL A 184 1.84 0.19 18.42
CA VAL A 184 0.43 0.19 18.06
C VAL A 184 0.33 0.33 16.55
N SER A 185 -0.39 -0.56 15.89
CA SER A 185 -0.51 -0.59 14.43
C SER A 185 -1.95 -0.81 13.99
N PHE A 186 -2.29 -0.25 12.83
CA PHE A 186 -3.64 -0.29 12.28
C PHE A 186 -3.63 -0.90 10.90
N ILE A 187 -4.56 -1.81 10.67
CA ILE A 187 -4.87 -2.36 9.35
C ILE A 187 -6.21 -1.75 8.95
N HIS A 188 -6.25 -1.11 7.80
CA HIS A 188 -7.46 -0.56 7.19
C HIS A 188 -8.17 -1.61 6.32
N GLY A 189 -7.41 -2.57 5.79
CA GLY A 189 -7.86 -3.43 4.71
C GLY A 189 -7.72 -2.76 3.34
N PHE A 190 -7.49 -3.56 2.30
CA PHE A 190 -7.51 -3.08 0.93
C PHE A 190 -8.86 -3.40 0.29
N MET A 191 -9.73 -2.40 0.13
CA MET A 191 -11.14 -2.60 -0.23
C MET A 191 -11.36 -3.26 -1.60
N ALA A 192 -10.38 -3.21 -2.50
CA ALA A 192 -10.47 -3.87 -3.80
C ALA A 192 -10.04 -5.35 -3.76
N GLY A 193 -9.50 -5.83 -2.63
CA GLY A 193 -9.14 -7.23 -2.43
C GLY A 193 -10.33 -8.08 -2.00
N ASP A 194 -10.75 -9.03 -2.83
CA ASP A 194 -11.77 -10.03 -2.50
C ASP A 194 -11.12 -11.23 -1.76
N VAL A 195 -10.84 -11.03 -0.47
CA VAL A 195 -10.22 -12.05 0.40
C VAL A 195 -10.98 -12.20 1.72
N PRO A 196 -10.96 -13.39 2.36
CA PRO A 196 -11.70 -13.63 3.61
C PRO A 196 -11.33 -12.68 4.76
N ASP A 197 -10.07 -12.26 4.83
CA ASP A 197 -9.54 -11.42 5.90
C ASP A 197 -9.69 -9.90 5.64
N LEU A 198 -10.49 -9.50 4.65
CA LEU A 198 -10.82 -8.10 4.39
C LEU A 198 -11.46 -7.44 5.62
N GLY A 199 -10.85 -6.37 6.11
CA GLY A 199 -11.42 -5.51 7.14
C GLY A 199 -10.38 -4.80 8.00
N ALA A 200 -10.86 -3.86 8.82
CA ALA A 200 -10.01 -3.10 9.73
C ALA A 200 -9.63 -3.92 10.98
N LYS A 201 -8.37 -3.85 11.40
CA LYS A 201 -7.85 -4.51 12.61
C LYS A 201 -6.86 -3.62 13.36
N VAL A 202 -6.75 -3.82 14.67
CA VAL A 202 -5.76 -3.16 15.52
C VAL A 202 -4.78 -4.20 16.05
N ILE A 203 -3.49 -3.92 15.92
CA ILE A 203 -2.39 -4.74 16.45
C ILE A 203 -1.69 -3.94 17.54
N VAL A 204 -1.51 -4.55 18.71
CA VAL A 204 -0.71 -3.96 19.79
C VAL A 204 0.36 -4.95 20.19
N THR A 205 1.59 -4.47 20.28
CA THR A 205 2.75 -5.23 20.76
C THR A 205 3.24 -4.60 22.05
N THR A 206 3.37 -5.39 23.11
CA THR A 206 3.92 -4.99 24.41
C THR A 206 5.18 -5.77 24.76
N ASN A 207 5.90 -5.32 25.78
CA ASN A 207 7.03 -6.02 26.37
C ASN A 207 6.53 -7.03 27.41
N ASN A 208 6.40 -8.29 27.02
CA ASN A 208 6.03 -9.42 27.87
C ASN A 208 4.70 -9.27 28.63
N ASN A 209 3.76 -8.48 28.09
CA ASN A 209 2.46 -8.20 28.72
C ASN A 209 1.28 -8.45 27.77
N PRO A 210 0.96 -9.71 27.44
CA PRO A 210 -0.10 -10.06 26.48
C PRO A 210 -1.50 -9.62 26.92
N ALA A 211 -1.74 -9.54 28.24
CA ALA A 211 -3.03 -9.09 28.78
C ALA A 211 -3.27 -7.60 28.48
N GLU A 212 -2.25 -6.76 28.69
CA GLU A 212 -2.31 -5.35 28.34
C GLU A 212 -2.43 -5.13 26.84
N ALA A 213 -1.65 -5.87 26.02
CA ALA A 213 -1.76 -5.81 24.56
C ALA A 213 -3.21 -6.05 24.10
N LYS A 214 -3.86 -7.09 24.64
CA LYS A 214 -5.25 -7.43 24.32
C LYS A 214 -6.23 -6.33 24.75
N GLN A 215 -6.05 -5.76 25.93
CA GLN A 215 -6.92 -4.71 26.45
C GLN A 215 -6.82 -3.44 25.61
N ILE A 216 -5.61 -3.01 25.25
CA ILE A 216 -5.38 -1.83 24.43
C ILE A 216 -5.92 -2.04 23.02
N ALA A 217 -5.60 -3.17 22.37
CA ALA A 217 -6.09 -3.48 21.03
C ALA A 217 -7.61 -3.44 20.97
N ARG A 218 -8.29 -4.00 21.99
CA ARG A 218 -9.75 -3.95 22.10
C ARG A 218 -10.26 -2.53 22.27
N ASN A 219 -9.68 -1.72 23.15
CA ASN A 219 -10.15 -0.36 23.42
C ASN A 219 -10.04 0.50 22.16
N LEU A 220 -8.87 0.49 21.51
CA LEU A 220 -8.64 1.21 20.26
C LEU A 220 -9.51 0.69 19.12
N GLY A 221 -9.70 -0.63 19.02
CA GLY A 221 -10.53 -1.22 17.99
C GLY A 221 -12.02 -0.90 18.12
N VAL A 222 -12.55 -0.89 19.35
CA VAL A 222 -13.94 -0.47 19.62
C VAL A 222 -14.13 1.02 19.31
N GLU A 223 -13.16 1.86 19.65
CA GLU A 223 -13.19 3.28 19.29
C GLU A 223 -13.16 3.47 17.78
N LEU A 224 -12.23 2.82 17.08
CA LEU A 224 -12.11 2.86 15.62
C LEU A 224 -13.41 2.39 14.94
N PHE A 225 -14.04 1.33 15.45
CA PHE A 225 -15.35 0.88 14.98
C PHE A 225 -16.45 1.94 15.13
N GLY A 226 -16.36 2.76 16.19
CA GLY A 226 -17.27 3.89 16.42
C GLY A 226 -17.20 4.98 15.35
N PHE A 227 -16.13 5.05 14.56
CA PHE A 227 -15.98 6.03 13.48
C PHE A 227 -16.68 5.64 12.17
N ARG A 228 -17.24 4.42 12.08
CA ARG A 228 -17.98 3.94 10.90
C ARG A 228 -19.01 4.96 10.42
N GLY A 229 -18.93 5.32 9.14
CA GLY A 229 -19.81 6.28 8.48
C GLY A 229 -19.46 7.75 8.70
N ALA A 230 -18.41 8.06 9.47
CA ALA A 230 -18.00 9.43 9.76
C ALA A 230 -16.67 9.85 9.11
N THR A 231 -15.86 8.89 8.65
CA THR A 231 -14.50 9.16 8.12
C THR A 231 -14.45 9.27 6.60
N ARG A 232 -15.42 8.67 5.91
CA ARG A 232 -15.45 8.62 4.44
C ARG A 232 -15.55 10.04 3.84
N PRO A 233 -14.67 10.40 2.90
CA PRO A 233 -14.80 11.68 2.21
C PRO A 233 -16.04 11.71 1.29
N THR A 234 -16.56 12.90 1.04
CA THR A 234 -17.63 13.11 0.07
C THR A 234 -17.13 12.80 -1.34
N PHE A 235 -17.78 11.85 -2.01
CA PHE A 235 -17.54 11.56 -3.41
C PHE A 235 -18.65 12.16 -4.26
N LEU A 236 -18.26 12.99 -5.23
CA LEU A 236 -19.17 13.65 -6.14
C LEU A 236 -19.29 12.85 -7.44
N LYS A 237 -20.47 12.92 -8.08
CA LYS A 237 -20.61 12.49 -9.47
C LYS A 237 -19.87 13.47 -10.40
N PRO A 238 -19.34 13.02 -11.55
CA PRO A 238 -18.62 13.88 -12.48
C PRO A 238 -19.37 15.18 -12.84
N GLU A 239 -20.69 15.09 -13.08
CA GLU A 239 -21.50 16.25 -13.46
C GLU A 239 -21.54 17.31 -12.35
N ILE A 240 -21.74 16.87 -11.10
CA ILE A 240 -21.81 17.74 -9.93
C ILE A 240 -20.44 18.38 -9.67
N ALA A 241 -19.37 17.58 -9.79
CA ALA A 241 -18.01 18.08 -9.61
C ALA A 241 -17.66 19.16 -10.66
N LEU A 242 -18.06 18.95 -11.91
CA LEU A 242 -17.88 19.93 -12.98
C LEU A 242 -18.74 21.18 -12.79
N ASP A 243 -19.98 21.05 -12.33
CA ASP A 243 -20.83 22.21 -12.01
C ASP A 243 -20.19 23.10 -10.92
N GLN A 244 -19.66 22.47 -9.87
CA GLN A 244 -18.93 23.19 -8.82
C GLN A 244 -17.65 23.83 -9.32
N ALA A 245 -16.89 23.13 -10.17
CA ALA A 245 -15.66 23.66 -10.74
C ALA A 245 -15.93 24.90 -11.62
N LEU A 246 -16.94 24.84 -12.48
CA LEU A 246 -17.29 25.95 -13.39
C LEU A 246 -17.87 27.17 -12.66
N ALA A 247 -18.45 26.97 -11.48
CA ALA A 247 -18.95 28.05 -10.63
C ALA A 247 -17.87 28.67 -9.73
N SER A 248 -16.67 28.11 -9.70
CA SER A 248 -15.57 28.59 -8.85
C SER A 248 -14.64 29.53 -9.59
N ASP A 249 -14.22 30.61 -8.93
CA ASP A 249 -13.17 31.51 -9.44
C ASP A 249 -11.75 31.02 -9.09
N ALA A 250 -11.60 29.92 -8.32
CA ALA A 250 -10.31 29.38 -7.93
C ALA A 250 -9.58 28.74 -9.12
N LYS A 251 -8.26 28.97 -9.26
CA LYS A 251 -7.44 28.38 -10.33
C LYS A 251 -6.02 28.03 -9.85
N PRO A 252 -5.46 26.87 -10.25
CA PRO A 252 -6.09 25.79 -11.01
C PRO A 252 -7.07 24.97 -10.15
N ILE A 253 -8.09 24.40 -10.78
CA ILE A 253 -8.98 23.41 -10.15
C ILE A 253 -8.51 22.02 -10.53
N VAL A 254 -8.32 21.16 -9.53
CA VAL A 254 -7.95 19.75 -9.74
C VAL A 254 -9.15 18.88 -9.41
N LEU A 255 -9.67 18.19 -10.43
CA LEU A 255 -10.66 17.13 -10.27
C LEU A 255 -9.96 15.79 -10.30
N THR A 256 -10.18 14.97 -9.27
CA THR A 256 -9.56 13.65 -9.14
C THR A 256 -10.61 12.56 -9.34
N ASP A 257 -10.34 11.64 -10.26
CA ASP A 257 -11.12 10.41 -10.37
C ASP A 257 -10.66 9.44 -9.28
N VAL A 258 -11.43 9.38 -8.20
CA VAL A 258 -11.08 8.54 -7.03
C VAL A 258 -11.22 7.05 -7.37
N TRP A 259 -12.09 6.70 -8.32
CA TRP A 259 -12.44 5.30 -8.61
C TRP A 259 -11.57 4.68 -9.69
N ASP A 260 -10.91 5.50 -10.51
CA ASP A 260 -9.88 5.07 -11.45
C ASP A 260 -8.49 5.58 -11.03
N ASN A 261 -8.10 5.23 -9.80
CA ASN A 261 -6.79 5.55 -9.23
C ASN A 261 -5.85 4.34 -9.34
N PRO A 262 -4.82 4.35 -10.21
CA PRO A 262 -3.86 3.24 -10.32
C PRO A 262 -3.17 2.85 -9.02
N GLY A 263 -2.92 3.82 -8.12
CA GLY A 263 -2.38 3.53 -6.79
C GLY A 263 -3.32 2.68 -5.92
N GLY A 264 -4.60 2.62 -6.27
CA GLY A 264 -5.62 1.75 -5.65
C GLY A 264 -5.84 0.42 -6.38
N GLY A 265 -4.97 0.05 -7.33
CA GLY A 265 -4.99 -1.26 -8.00
C GLY A 265 -5.91 -1.37 -9.23
N VAL A 266 -6.46 -0.24 -9.70
CA VAL A 266 -7.28 -0.19 -10.92
C VAL A 266 -6.45 0.29 -12.14
N PRO A 267 -6.91 0.09 -13.39
CA PRO A 267 -6.02 0.25 -14.54
C PRO A 267 -5.65 1.68 -14.95
N GLY A 268 -6.42 2.71 -14.59
CA GLY A 268 -6.14 4.08 -15.00
C GLY A 268 -6.58 4.42 -16.42
N ASP A 269 -7.56 3.71 -16.98
CA ASP A 269 -8.07 3.90 -18.34
C ASP A 269 -9.52 4.42 -18.40
N SER A 270 -10.06 4.91 -17.29
CA SER A 270 -11.41 5.47 -17.20
C SER A 270 -11.58 6.68 -18.12
N THR A 271 -12.66 6.63 -18.87
CA THR A 271 -13.08 7.69 -19.79
C THR A 271 -14.27 8.48 -19.27
N ILE A 272 -14.82 8.11 -18.11
CA ILE A 272 -16.09 8.67 -17.62
C ILE A 272 -15.98 10.18 -17.45
N LEU A 273 -15.00 10.67 -16.67
CA LEU A 273 -14.81 12.09 -16.44
C LEU A 273 -14.45 12.84 -17.74
N LEU A 274 -13.55 12.27 -18.55
CA LEU A 274 -13.17 12.88 -19.83
C LEU A 274 -14.35 13.02 -20.78
N ARG A 275 -15.19 11.98 -20.86
CA ARG A 275 -16.41 12.00 -21.67
C ARG A 275 -17.36 13.09 -21.23
N THR A 276 -17.61 13.22 -19.92
CA THR A 276 -18.47 14.29 -19.38
C THR A 276 -17.93 15.68 -19.72
N VAL A 277 -16.60 15.87 -19.68
CA VAL A 277 -15.94 17.13 -20.06
C VAL A 277 -16.13 17.43 -21.55
N ILE A 278 -15.94 16.44 -22.43
CA ILE A 278 -16.11 16.57 -23.88
C ILE A 278 -17.57 16.87 -24.24
N GLU A 279 -18.51 16.13 -23.66
CA GLU A 279 -19.96 16.30 -23.91
C GLU A 279 -20.47 17.68 -23.48
N ARG A 280 -19.82 18.30 -22.49
CA ARG A 280 -20.09 19.67 -22.05
C ARG A 280 -19.43 20.75 -22.91
N GLY A 281 -18.60 20.35 -23.89
CA GLY A 281 -17.92 21.28 -24.79
C GLY A 281 -16.90 22.19 -24.10
N LEU A 282 -16.30 21.73 -22.99
CA LEU A 282 -15.24 22.47 -22.31
C LEU A 282 -13.97 22.45 -23.18
N ASN A 283 -13.22 23.55 -23.19
CA ASN A 283 -12.03 23.70 -24.05
C ASN A 283 -10.77 24.17 -23.30
N ASP A 284 -10.90 24.64 -22.05
CA ASP A 284 -9.79 25.09 -21.22
C ASP A 284 -9.56 24.09 -20.08
N TYR A 285 -8.99 22.93 -20.43
CA TYR A 285 -8.66 21.88 -19.47
C TYR A 285 -7.43 21.08 -19.92
N ALA A 286 -6.79 20.44 -18.96
CA ALA A 286 -5.88 19.33 -19.20
C ALA A 286 -6.48 18.08 -18.54
N PHE A 287 -6.54 16.98 -19.30
CA PHE A 287 -6.81 15.67 -18.72
C PHE A 287 -5.48 15.02 -18.37
N GLY A 288 -5.44 14.36 -17.21
CA GLY A 288 -4.23 13.69 -16.72
C GLY A 288 -3.86 12.45 -17.53
N THR A 289 -3.28 11.47 -16.85
CA THR A 289 -2.85 10.22 -17.47
C THR A 289 -4.03 9.33 -17.82
N LEU A 290 -3.91 8.62 -18.94
CA LEU A 290 -4.84 7.57 -19.35
C LEU A 290 -4.03 6.38 -19.87
N TRP A 291 -4.20 5.22 -19.26
CA TRP A 291 -3.45 4.02 -19.62
C TRP A 291 -4.03 3.38 -20.88
N ASP A 292 -3.29 3.46 -21.99
CA ASP A 292 -3.71 2.84 -23.25
C ASP A 292 -2.50 2.48 -24.13
N PRO A 293 -1.92 1.28 -23.97
CA PRO A 293 -0.74 0.87 -24.73
C PRO A 293 -1.00 0.78 -26.23
N MET A 294 -2.24 0.57 -26.67
CA MET A 294 -2.59 0.54 -28.09
C MET A 294 -2.59 1.94 -28.70
N ALA A 295 -3.18 2.92 -28.00
CA ALA A 295 -3.15 4.31 -28.42
C ALA A 295 -1.72 4.85 -28.46
N VAL A 296 -0.91 4.56 -27.44
CA VAL A 296 0.51 4.93 -27.39
C VAL A 296 1.26 4.38 -28.61
N ARG A 297 1.16 3.07 -28.91
CA ARG A 297 1.81 2.47 -30.10
C ARG A 297 1.37 3.12 -31.40
N THR A 298 0.09 3.47 -31.51
CA THR A 298 -0.47 4.13 -32.70
C THR A 298 0.12 5.53 -32.86
N CYS A 299 0.16 6.34 -31.79
CA CYS A 299 0.77 7.66 -31.79
C CYS A 299 2.26 7.62 -32.12
N PHE A 300 3.00 6.67 -31.56
CA PHE A 300 4.41 6.47 -31.89
C PHE A 300 4.65 6.12 -33.36
N SER A 301 3.74 5.36 -33.97
CA SER A 301 3.82 4.99 -35.38
C SER A 301 3.47 6.15 -36.31
N ALA A 302 2.52 7.01 -35.90
CA ALA A 302 2.11 8.19 -36.66
C ALA A 302 3.14 9.34 -36.59
N GLY A 303 3.82 9.49 -35.46
CA GLY A 303 4.84 10.51 -35.23
C GLY A 303 4.30 11.82 -34.64
N GLU A 304 5.21 12.64 -34.11
CA GLU A 304 4.88 13.97 -33.59
C GLU A 304 4.33 14.89 -34.70
N GLY A 305 3.32 15.69 -34.36
CA GLY A 305 2.63 16.58 -35.27
C GLY A 305 1.52 15.90 -36.09
N ALA A 306 1.45 14.57 -36.12
CA ALA A 306 0.41 13.84 -36.85
C ALA A 306 -0.99 14.17 -36.31
N VAL A 307 -1.96 14.25 -37.22
CA VAL A 307 -3.39 14.37 -36.92
C VAL A 307 -4.07 13.10 -37.44
N LEU A 308 -4.81 12.41 -36.57
CA LEU A 308 -5.40 11.12 -36.90
C LEU A 308 -6.67 10.85 -36.09
N PRO A 309 -7.64 10.12 -36.64
CA PRO A 309 -8.70 9.53 -35.83
C PRO A 309 -8.10 8.48 -34.89
N LEU A 310 -8.42 8.56 -33.61
CA LEU A 310 -7.92 7.66 -32.57
C LEU A 310 -9.03 7.22 -31.63
N ARG A 311 -9.03 5.93 -31.29
CA ARG A 311 -9.86 5.34 -30.24
C ARG A 311 -9.02 5.04 -29.00
N PHE A 312 -9.32 5.68 -27.86
CA PHE A 312 -8.50 5.58 -26.66
C PHE A 312 -9.28 5.51 -25.33
N GLY A 313 -8.66 4.88 -24.31
CA GLY A 313 -9.25 4.62 -22.99
C GLY A 313 -10.38 3.59 -22.99
N GLY A 314 -10.83 3.17 -21.81
CA GLY A 314 -12.04 2.36 -21.61
C GLY A 314 -11.95 0.96 -22.21
N LYS A 315 -10.76 0.35 -22.19
CA LYS A 315 -10.45 -0.94 -22.85
C LYS A 315 -10.24 -2.08 -21.86
N THR A 316 -9.99 -1.79 -20.59
CA THR A 316 -9.61 -2.83 -19.60
C THR A 316 -10.80 -3.51 -18.94
N GLY A 317 -11.93 -2.80 -18.78
CA GLY A 317 -13.10 -3.32 -18.08
C GLY A 317 -14.39 -2.61 -18.46
N ALA A 318 -15.52 -3.30 -18.22
CA ALA A 318 -16.86 -2.80 -18.58
C ALA A 318 -17.28 -1.53 -17.81
N HIS A 319 -16.59 -1.22 -16.70
CA HIS A 319 -16.92 -0.11 -15.81
C HIS A 319 -16.06 1.14 -16.01
N ALA A 320 -15.04 1.10 -16.89
CA ALA A 320 -14.17 2.24 -17.20
C ALA A 320 -14.82 3.28 -18.15
N GLY A 321 -16.07 3.05 -18.56
CA GLY A 321 -16.74 3.82 -19.61
C GLY A 321 -16.34 3.36 -21.02
N ALA A 322 -17.09 3.80 -22.02
CA ALA A 322 -16.79 3.47 -23.41
C ALA A 322 -15.53 4.20 -23.89
N PRO A 323 -14.69 3.61 -24.76
CA PRO A 323 -13.57 4.32 -25.37
C PRO A 323 -14.00 5.62 -26.07
N ILE A 324 -13.11 6.61 -26.07
CA ILE A 324 -13.31 7.88 -26.77
C ILE A 324 -12.83 7.72 -28.21
N ASP A 325 -13.68 8.07 -29.17
CA ASP A 325 -13.30 8.23 -30.59
C ASP A 325 -13.18 9.73 -30.88
N ALA A 326 -11.98 10.18 -31.26
CA ALA A 326 -11.75 11.58 -31.59
C ALA A 326 -10.66 11.75 -32.65
N GLU A 327 -10.69 12.87 -33.38
CA GLU A 327 -9.52 13.33 -34.12
C GLU A 327 -8.54 13.96 -33.12
N VAL A 328 -7.32 13.40 -33.04
CA VAL A 328 -6.30 13.85 -32.10
C VAL A 328 -5.07 14.35 -32.84
N ARG A 329 -4.32 15.25 -32.19
CA ARG A 329 -2.99 15.66 -32.63
C ARG A 329 -1.94 15.12 -31.67
N VAL A 330 -0.95 14.39 -32.18
CA VAL A 330 0.20 13.94 -31.40
C VAL A 330 1.12 15.13 -31.14
N LYS A 331 1.08 15.70 -29.93
CA LYS A 331 1.90 16.88 -29.60
C LYS A 331 3.35 16.54 -29.30
N ALA A 332 3.58 15.40 -28.66
CA ALA A 332 4.90 14.92 -28.25
C ALA A 332 4.88 13.40 -28.06
N LEU A 333 6.04 12.77 -28.19
CA LEU A 333 6.27 11.35 -27.93
C LEU A 333 7.47 11.20 -27.00
N LYS A 334 7.29 10.45 -25.91
CA LYS A 334 8.35 10.23 -24.93
C LYS A 334 8.40 8.75 -24.55
N ARG A 335 9.57 8.14 -24.75
CA ARG A 335 9.90 6.83 -24.18
C ARG A 335 10.46 7.02 -22.78
N ASP A 336 10.21 6.04 -21.93
CA ASP A 336 10.76 5.98 -20.56
C ASP A 336 10.50 7.28 -19.81
N ALA A 337 9.24 7.74 -19.88
CA ALA A 337 8.82 8.97 -19.22
C ALA A 337 8.86 8.79 -17.71
N TRP A 338 9.11 9.88 -16.99
CA TRP A 338 9.26 9.88 -15.54
C TRP A 338 8.68 11.17 -14.96
N GLN A 339 8.30 11.11 -13.70
CA GLN A 339 7.81 12.22 -12.91
C GLN A 339 8.51 12.28 -11.55
N TYR A 340 8.42 13.43 -10.90
CA TYR A 340 8.89 13.62 -9.54
C TYR A 340 7.74 13.42 -8.55
N PHE A 341 7.97 12.62 -7.52
CA PHE A 341 7.10 12.47 -6.36
C PHE A 341 7.90 12.83 -5.10
N GLY A 342 7.79 14.08 -4.65
CA GLY A 342 8.72 14.63 -3.67
C GLY A 342 10.15 14.60 -4.21
N GLU A 343 11.07 13.95 -3.48
CA GLU A 343 12.46 13.74 -3.92
C GLU A 343 12.64 12.46 -4.76
N SER A 344 11.60 11.64 -4.92
CA SER A 344 11.65 10.39 -5.70
C SER A 344 11.41 10.64 -7.18
N ILE A 345 12.11 9.88 -8.03
CA ILE A 345 11.86 9.82 -9.48
C ILE A 345 11.12 8.51 -9.77
N VAL A 346 9.94 8.60 -10.35
CA VAL A 346 9.10 7.42 -10.67
C VAL A 346 8.76 7.39 -12.17
N PRO A 347 8.77 6.21 -12.80
CA PRO A 347 8.36 6.07 -14.20
C PRO A 347 6.87 6.41 -14.38
N LEU A 348 6.52 6.95 -15.55
CA LEU A 348 5.14 7.21 -15.98
C LEU A 348 4.69 6.08 -16.91
N GLY A 349 4.40 4.92 -16.31
CA GLY A 349 3.92 3.72 -17.01
C GLY A 349 5.00 2.81 -17.56
#